data_AF-A0A1I4G1T2-F1
#
_entry.id   AF-A0A1I4G1T2-F1
#
_cell.length_a   1.000
_cell.length_b   1.000
_cell.length_c   1.000
_cell.angle_alpha   90.00
_cell.angle_beta   90.00
_cell.angle_gamma   90.00
#
_symmetry.space_group_name_H-M   'P 1'
#
loop_
_entity.id
_entity.type
_entity.pdbx_description
1 polymer ?
#
loop_
_entity_poly.entity_id
_entity_poly.type
_entity_poly.pdbx_seq_one_letter_code
_entity_poly.pdbx_strand_id
1 'polypeptide(L)'
;MSELDTRRFVARDRNWQPKGYTPDYKTTIARSPSQALVSIPQSLSETTGPDFTHLKMGKYDNDLLLNFNHGGLPVGERVIMCGRVIDQYGNPVPHTLVE
;
A
#
# COMPACT_ATOMS: atom_id res chain seq x y z
N MET A 1 28.46 13.03 -5.79
CA MET A 1 28.44 12.38 -7.12
C MET A 1 27.44 11.23 -7.07
N SER A 2 26.22 11.49 -7.56
CA SER A 2 25.24 10.55 -8.14
C SER A 2 25.16 9.10 -7.63
N GLU A 3 24.48 8.87 -6.51
CA GLU A 3 23.94 7.54 -6.10
C GLU A 3 22.48 7.32 -6.54
N LEU A 4 21.90 8.22 -7.33
CA LEU A 4 20.44 8.39 -7.44
C LEU A 4 19.72 7.52 -8.47
N ASP A 5 20.38 6.56 -9.12
CA ASP A 5 19.73 5.80 -10.21
C ASP A 5 20.04 4.29 -10.26
N THR A 6 20.24 3.63 -9.11
CA THR A 6 20.57 2.19 -9.09
C THR A 6 19.38 1.28 -8.78
N ARG A 7 18.25 1.81 -8.29
CA ARG A 7 17.09 1.00 -7.90
C ARG A 7 16.01 1.02 -8.98
N ARG A 8 15.58 -0.19 -9.38
CA ARG A 8 14.50 -0.42 -10.34
C ARG A 8 13.47 -1.35 -9.73
N PHE A 9 12.21 -1.14 -10.08
CA PHE A 9 11.11 -2.02 -9.70
C PHE A 9 10.83 -3.01 -10.83
N VAL A 10 10.37 -4.22 -10.51
CA VAL A 10 9.96 -5.18 -11.54
C VAL A 10 8.64 -4.77 -12.16
N ALA A 11 8.50 -5.03 -13.46
CA ALA A 11 7.25 -4.80 -14.17
C ALA A 11 6.11 -5.61 -13.53
N ARG A 12 4.97 -4.96 -13.29
CA ARG A 12 3.80 -5.60 -12.69
C ARG A 12 3.16 -6.58 -13.69
N ASP A 13 2.88 -7.80 -13.24
CA ASP A 13 1.91 -8.66 -13.91
C ASP A 13 0.49 -8.12 -13.66
N ARG A 14 -0.14 -7.57 -14.70
CA ARG A 14 -1.50 -7.00 -14.65
C ARG A 14 -2.61 -8.02 -14.90
N ASN A 15 -2.28 -9.30 -15.04
CA ASN A 15 -3.25 -10.41 -15.03
C ASN A 15 -3.33 -11.09 -13.66
N TRP A 16 -2.25 -11.03 -12.86
CA TRP A 16 -2.29 -11.42 -11.45
C TRP A 16 -3.19 -10.47 -10.62
N GLN A 17 -3.11 -9.17 -10.91
CA GLN A 17 -3.98 -8.15 -10.30
C GLN A 17 -5.41 -8.19 -10.88
N PRO A 18 -6.44 -7.78 -10.13
CA PRO A 18 -7.79 -7.67 -10.67
C PRO A 18 -7.83 -6.68 -11.83
N LYS A 19 -8.69 -6.96 -12.81
CA LYS A 19 -8.93 -6.04 -13.93
C LYS A 19 -9.67 -4.79 -13.44
N GLY A 20 -9.36 -3.65 -14.05
CA GLY A 20 -10.03 -2.39 -13.76
C GLY A 20 -11.53 -2.48 -14.03
N TYR A 21 -11.93 -3.14 -15.11
CA TYR A 21 -13.33 -3.44 -15.42
C TYR A 21 -13.68 -4.86 -14.98
N THR A 22 -14.46 -4.99 -13.91
CA THR A 22 -14.95 -6.25 -13.34
C THR A 22 -16.45 -6.13 -13.06
N PRO A 23 -17.32 -6.39 -14.06
CA PRO A 23 -18.71 -5.93 -14.06
C PRO A 23 -19.57 -6.49 -12.92
N ASP A 24 -19.24 -7.70 -12.42
CA ASP A 24 -19.91 -8.28 -11.25
C ASP A 24 -19.69 -7.41 -10.00
N TYR A 25 -18.53 -6.75 -9.91
CA TYR A 25 -18.31 -5.65 -8.98
C TYR A 25 -18.76 -4.32 -9.59
N LYS A 26 -20.07 -4.08 -9.51
CA LYS A 26 -20.82 -3.00 -10.19
C LYS A 26 -20.14 -1.62 -10.19
N THR A 27 -19.52 -1.22 -9.09
CA THR A 27 -18.88 0.10 -8.96
C THR A 27 -17.77 0.31 -9.99
N THR A 28 -17.15 -0.76 -10.49
CA THR A 28 -16.06 -0.67 -11.47
C THR A 28 -16.53 -0.24 -12.86
N ILE A 29 -17.80 -0.47 -13.22
CA ILE A 29 -18.34 -0.16 -14.55
C ILE A 29 -18.13 1.32 -14.91
N ALA A 30 -18.44 2.21 -13.97
CA ALA A 30 -18.31 3.66 -14.17
C ALA A 30 -16.94 4.22 -13.74
N ARG A 31 -16.05 3.39 -13.18
CA ARG A 31 -14.76 3.80 -12.60
C ARG A 31 -13.56 3.10 -13.23
N SER A 32 -13.75 2.41 -14.35
CA SER A 32 -12.68 1.77 -15.11
C SER A 32 -12.35 2.57 -16.38
N PRO A 33 -11.08 2.88 -16.67
CA PRO A 33 -10.69 3.47 -17.94
C PRO A 33 -11.10 2.59 -19.12
N SER A 34 -11.59 3.21 -20.21
CA SER A 34 -11.94 2.51 -21.46
C SER A 34 -10.76 2.36 -22.43
N GLN A 35 -9.65 3.06 -22.17
CA GLN A 35 -8.44 3.02 -22.97
C GLN A 35 -7.36 2.19 -22.28
N ALA A 36 -6.42 1.67 -23.07
CA ALA A 36 -5.25 0.96 -22.54
C ALA A 36 -4.35 1.91 -21.74
N LEU A 37 -3.65 1.36 -20.73
CA LEU A 37 -2.62 2.10 -20.00
C LEU A 37 -1.39 2.29 -20.90
N VAL A 38 -0.84 3.50 -20.90
CA VAL A 38 0.43 3.81 -21.56
C VAL A 38 1.57 3.40 -20.63
N SER A 39 2.47 2.52 -21.12
CA SER A 39 3.65 2.10 -20.35
C SER A 39 4.78 3.09 -20.55
N ILE A 40 5.44 3.50 -19.47
CA ILE A 40 6.57 4.43 -19.47
C ILE A 40 7.81 3.78 -18.84
N PRO A 41 9.04 4.16 -19.27
CA PRO A 41 10.26 3.76 -18.58
C PRO A 41 10.31 4.39 -17.18
N GLN A 42 11.01 3.73 -16.25
CA GLN A 42 11.21 4.26 -14.91
C GLN A 42 12.20 5.42 -14.92
N SER A 43 11.86 6.50 -14.20
CA SER A 43 12.72 7.63 -13.92
C SER A 43 12.79 7.90 -12.41
N LEU A 44 13.44 8.98 -11.99
CA LEU A 44 13.47 9.41 -10.59
C LEU A 44 12.05 9.65 -10.03
N SER A 45 11.13 10.13 -10.87
CA SER A 45 9.74 10.38 -10.49
C SER A 45 9.00 9.12 -10.04
N GLU A 46 9.29 7.97 -10.67
CA GLU A 46 8.64 6.70 -10.34
C GLU A 46 9.41 5.87 -9.31
N THR A 47 10.72 6.12 -9.17
CA THR A 47 11.61 5.30 -8.32
C THR A 47 11.82 5.85 -6.91
N THR A 48 11.32 7.05 -6.64
CA THR A 48 11.35 7.69 -5.32
C THR A 48 9.96 7.79 -4.71
N GLY A 49 9.90 7.97 -3.40
CA GLY A 49 8.66 8.11 -2.64
C GLY A 49 8.94 8.73 -1.27
N PRO A 50 7.91 9.08 -0.51
CA PRO A 50 8.07 9.67 0.82
C PRO A 50 8.63 8.65 1.83
N ASP A 51 9.40 9.16 2.79
CA ASP A 51 9.87 8.44 3.97
C ASP A 51 9.08 8.95 5.19
N PHE A 52 8.41 8.04 5.90
CA PHE A 52 7.58 8.33 7.07
C PHE A 52 8.26 7.98 8.41
N THR A 53 9.57 7.72 8.44
CA THR A 53 10.33 7.46 9.68
C THR A 53 10.20 8.55 10.74
N HIS A 54 9.92 9.78 10.32
CA HIS A 54 9.73 10.93 11.18
C HIS A 54 8.24 11.33 11.38
N LEU A 55 7.31 10.53 10.86
CA LEU A 55 5.88 10.72 11.11
C LEU A 55 5.60 10.49 12.60
N LYS A 56 4.91 11.44 13.22
CA LYS A 56 4.51 11.32 14.62
C LYS A 56 3.33 10.36 14.72
N MET A 57 3.58 9.17 15.27
CA MET A 57 2.53 8.21 15.60
C MET A 57 2.02 8.47 17.01
N GLY A 58 0.70 8.46 17.18
CA GLY A 58 0.04 8.43 18.47
C GLY A 58 0.22 7.09 19.18
N LYS A 59 0.00 7.07 20.50
CA LYS A 59 0.20 5.89 21.36
C LYS A 59 -0.66 4.69 20.94
N TYR A 60 -1.84 4.94 20.39
CA TYR A 60 -2.83 3.91 20.06
C TYR A 60 -3.10 3.80 18.55
N ASP A 61 -2.28 4.40 17.68
CA ASP A 61 -2.58 4.46 16.25
C ASP A 61 -2.74 3.06 15.61
N ASN A 62 -2.04 2.05 16.14
CA ASN A 62 -2.15 0.65 15.74
C ASN A 62 -3.08 -0.20 16.62
N ASP A 63 -3.79 0.39 17.57
CA ASP A 63 -4.72 -0.29 18.48
C ASP A 63 -6.14 0.27 18.31
N LEU A 64 -6.89 -0.36 17.40
CA LEU A 64 -8.26 -0.01 17.08
C LEU A 64 -9.25 -0.26 18.23
N LEU A 65 -8.86 -0.99 19.28
CA LEU A 65 -9.70 -1.18 20.46
C LEU A 65 -9.71 0.06 21.35
N LEU A 66 -8.67 0.91 21.25
CA LEU A 66 -8.44 2.04 22.15
C LEU A 66 -8.38 3.40 21.44
N ASN A 67 -8.07 3.44 20.14
CA ASN A 67 -7.85 4.69 19.40
C ASN A 67 -9.10 5.58 19.23
N PHE A 68 -10.29 5.03 19.48
CA PHE A 68 -11.57 5.74 19.46
C PHE A 68 -12.37 5.53 20.76
N ASN A 69 -11.73 5.68 21.91
CA ASN A 69 -12.35 5.43 23.21
C ASN A 69 -13.29 6.57 23.64
N HIS A 70 -14.58 6.24 23.80
CA HIS A 70 -15.63 7.14 24.31
C HIS A 70 -16.27 6.63 25.62
N GLY A 71 -15.51 5.92 26.46
CA GLY A 71 -15.98 5.40 27.76
C GLY A 71 -16.30 3.90 27.77
N GLY A 72 -15.86 3.17 26.75
CA GLY A 72 -16.06 1.73 26.62
C GLY A 72 -15.21 1.11 25.52
N LEU A 73 -15.15 -0.21 25.48
CA LEU A 73 -14.50 -0.97 24.40
C LEU A 73 -15.51 -1.30 23.30
N PRO A 74 -15.06 -1.45 22.03
CA PRO A 74 -15.94 -1.88 20.95
C PRO A 74 -16.48 -3.30 21.19
N VAL A 75 -17.72 -3.54 20.74
CA VAL A 75 -18.32 -4.87 20.74
C VAL A 75 -17.85 -5.63 19.50
N GLY A 76 -17.37 -6.85 19.69
CA GLY A 76 -16.95 -7.73 18.60
C GLY A 76 -15.83 -8.68 19.00
N GLU A 77 -15.41 -9.48 18.02
CA GLU A 77 -14.30 -10.40 18.18
C GLU A 77 -12.98 -9.64 18.29
N ARG A 78 -12.20 -9.94 19.33
CA ARG A 78 -10.91 -9.32 19.55
C ARG A 78 -9.84 -10.11 18.82
N VAL A 79 -9.13 -9.45 17.91
CA VAL A 79 -8.11 -10.08 17.07
C VAL A 79 -6.81 -9.28 17.08
N ILE A 80 -5.69 -9.98 16.93
CA ILE A 80 -4.38 -9.37 16.66
C ILE A 80 -4.03 -9.71 15.21
N MET A 81 -3.77 -8.69 14.40
CA MET A 81 -3.31 -8.85 13.03
C MET A 81 -1.81 -8.51 12.97
N CYS A 82 -0.99 -9.47 12.54
CA CYS A 82 0.46 -9.29 12.43
C CYS A 82 1.01 -9.98 11.18
N GLY A 83 2.15 -9.51 10.69
CA GLY A 83 2.78 -10.02 9.47
C GLY A 83 4.12 -9.33 9.18
N ARG A 84 4.68 -9.60 8.00
CA ARG A 84 5.92 -8.99 7.52
C ARG A 84 5.72 -8.43 6.11
N VAL A 85 6.18 -7.21 5.89
CA VAL A 85 6.22 -6.61 4.55
C VAL A 85 7.54 -6.97 3.89
N ILE A 86 7.46 -7.57 2.71
CA ILE A 86 8.60 -8.00 1.90
C ILE A 86 8.42 -7.56 0.44
N ASP A 87 9.54 -7.40 -0.26
CA ASP A 87 9.53 -7.27 -1.72
C ASP A 87 9.41 -8.66 -2.39
N GLN A 88 9.34 -8.66 -3.72
CA GLN A 88 9.22 -9.88 -4.52
C GLN A 88 10.47 -10.76 -4.54
N TYR A 89 11.61 -10.26 -4.06
CA TYR A 89 12.85 -11.02 -3.92
C TYR A 89 13.00 -11.60 -2.50
N GLY A 90 12.02 -11.32 -1.62
CA GLY A 90 12.00 -11.77 -0.23
C GLY A 90 12.74 -10.85 0.74
N ASN A 91 13.19 -9.67 0.30
CA ASN A 91 13.85 -8.71 1.18
C ASN A 91 12.82 -8.02 2.08
N PRO A 92 13.11 -7.78 3.37
CA PRO A 92 12.24 -6.96 4.21
C PRO A 92 12.14 -5.52 3.69
N VAL A 93 10.96 -4.92 3.84
CA VAL A 93 10.74 -3.48 3.59
C VAL A 93 10.59 -2.77 4.95
N PRO A 94 11.71 -2.35 5.58
CA PRO A 94 11.66 -1.71 6.89
C PRO A 94 11.12 -0.28 6.78
N HIS A 95 10.58 0.23 7.90
CA HIS A 95 10.13 1.63 8.06
C HIS A 95 9.08 2.12 7.04
N THR A 96 8.37 1.19 6.38
CA THR A 96 7.25 1.54 5.52
C THR A 96 5.98 1.77 6.33
N LEU A 97 5.13 2.67 5.85
CA LEU A 97 3.84 2.97 6.48
C LEU A 97 2.82 1.87 6.12
N VAL A 98 2.06 1.41 7.12
CA VAL A 98 0.95 0.46 6.97
C VAL A 98 -0.27 1.10 7.62
N GLU A 99 -1.38 1.19 6.86
CA GLU A 99 -2.65 1.82 7.25
C GLU A 99 -3.81 0.83 7.13
#